data_AF-A0AA38BYD9-F1
#
_entry.id   AF-A0AA38BYD9-F1
#
_cell.length_a   1.000
_cell.length_b   1.000
_cell.length_c   1.000
_cell.angle_alpha   90.00
_cell.angle_beta   90.00
_cell.angle_gamma   90.00
#
_symmetry.space_group_name_H-M   'P 1'
#
loop_
_entity.id
_entity.type
_entity.pdbx_description
1 polymer ?
#
loop_
_entity_poly.entity_id
_entity_poly.type
_entity_poly.pdbx_seq_one_letter_code
_entity_poly.pdbx_strand_id
1 'polypeptide(L)'
;SRGLWRVFDDTVPAFTTEKDKYLYACKQDEALGLIALNVADNLQFHISAATAPKEVWEKFESLFGKINEFKLIQLDHELNSLSPSDFPSIEEFLSKFKEIRSQLKA
;
A
#
# COMPACT_ATOMS: atom_id res chain seq x y z
N SER A 1 18.00 -8.50 9.57
CA SER A 1 16.67 -8.22 8.97
C SER A 1 16.67 -8.05 7.44
N ARG A 2 17.79 -7.83 6.73
CA ARG A 2 17.81 -7.66 5.25
C ARG A 2 17.34 -8.87 4.41
N GLY A 3 17.24 -10.06 5.01
CA GLY A 3 16.89 -11.30 4.30
C GLY A 3 15.40 -11.44 3.94
N LEU A 4 14.50 -10.83 4.73
CA LEU A 4 13.05 -10.94 4.51
C LEU A 4 12.57 -10.06 3.35
N TRP A 5 13.21 -8.91 3.12
CA TRP A 5 12.91 -8.05 1.96
C TRP A 5 13.11 -8.76 0.61
N ARG A 6 14.07 -9.68 0.52
CA ARG A 6 14.32 -10.48 -0.69
C ARG A 6 13.22 -11.49 -1.02
N VAL A 7 12.38 -11.85 -0.04
CA VAL A 7 11.26 -12.79 -0.21
C VAL A 7 10.15 -12.19 -1.09
N PHE A 8 10.12 -10.85 -1.17
CA PHE A 8 9.12 -10.08 -1.89
C PHE A 8 9.48 -9.82 -3.38
N ASP A 9 10.75 -9.56 -3.69
CA ASP A 9 11.23 -9.12 -5.02
C ASP A 9 11.34 -10.24 -6.09
N ASP A 10 10.53 -11.31 -6.02
CA ASP A 10 10.45 -12.39 -7.03
C ASP A 10 11.73 -13.15 -7.39
N THR A 11 12.86 -12.84 -6.74
CA THR A 11 14.13 -13.50 -7.00
C THR A 11 14.21 -14.81 -6.24
N VAL A 12 13.54 -15.85 -6.78
CA VAL A 12 13.70 -17.22 -6.32
C VAL A 12 15.19 -17.56 -6.42
N PRO A 13 15.88 -17.81 -5.29
CA PRO A 13 17.29 -18.13 -5.32
C PRO A 13 17.51 -19.44 -6.10
N ALA A 14 18.59 -19.52 -6.87
CA ALA A 14 19.03 -20.81 -7.38
C ALA A 14 19.44 -21.69 -6.20
N PHE A 15 18.65 -22.74 -5.92
CA PHE A 15 18.92 -23.63 -4.81
C PHE A 15 19.95 -24.68 -5.20
N THR A 16 21.08 -24.68 -4.51
CA THR A 16 22.15 -25.69 -4.68
C THR A 16 21.91 -26.94 -3.84
N THR A 17 21.16 -26.84 -2.74
CA THR A 17 20.87 -27.97 -1.85
C THR A 17 19.40 -28.02 -1.42
N GLU A 18 18.92 -29.21 -1.03
CA GLU A 18 17.58 -29.39 -0.43
C GLU A 18 17.42 -28.59 0.87
N LYS A 19 18.51 -28.44 1.64
CA LYS A 19 18.53 -27.61 2.85
C LYS A 19 18.24 -26.14 2.53
N ASP A 20 18.75 -25.63 1.42
CA ASP A 20 18.53 -24.23 1.02
C ASP A 20 17.07 -23.98 0.62
N LYS A 21 16.42 -24.96 -0.03
CA LYS A 21 14.98 -24.91 -0.33
C LYS A 21 14.14 -24.88 0.93
N TYR A 22 14.46 -25.75 1.89
CA TYR A 22 13.76 -25.80 3.18
C TYR A 22 13.89 -24.48 3.95
N LEU A 23 15.10 -23.93 4.04
CA LEU A 23 15.34 -22.64 4.69
C LEU A 23 14.63 -21.47 3.99
N TYR A 24 14.45 -21.55 2.67
CA TYR A 24 13.67 -20.57 1.93
C TYR A 24 12.17 -20.67 2.23
N ALA A 25 11.61 -21.89 2.28
CA ALA A 25 10.22 -22.11 2.68
C ALA A 25 9.94 -21.58 4.09
N CYS A 26 10.82 -21.85 5.07
CA CYS A 26 10.66 -21.31 6.41
C CYS A 26 10.65 -19.77 6.45
N LYS A 27 11.43 -19.11 5.59
CA LYS A 27 11.43 -17.63 5.49
C LYS A 27 10.17 -17.08 4.85
N GLN A 28 9.60 -17.80 3.88
CA GLN A 28 8.31 -17.46 3.27
C GLN A 28 7.19 -17.53 4.33
N ASP A 29 7.17 -18.61 5.13
CA ASP A 29 6.22 -18.77 6.24
C ASP A 29 6.40 -17.70 7.31
N GLU A 30 7.63 -17.39 7.72
CA GLU A 30 7.93 -16.33 8.68
C GLU A 30 7.47 -14.97 8.17
N ALA A 31 7.75 -14.64 6.91
CA ALA A 31 7.30 -13.39 6.30
C ALA A 31 5.76 -13.31 6.23
N LEU A 32 5.08 -14.39 5.87
CA LEU A 32 3.62 -14.44 5.79
C LEU A 32 3.00 -14.24 7.18
N GLY A 33 3.54 -14.91 8.20
CA GLY A 33 3.11 -14.75 9.59
C GLY A 33 3.30 -13.32 10.10
N LEU A 34 4.44 -12.69 9.78
CA LEU A 34 4.69 -11.29 10.13
C LEU A 34 3.69 -10.35 9.45
N ILE A 35 3.36 -10.58 8.18
CA ILE A 35 2.35 -9.78 7.49
C ILE A 35 0.99 -9.96 8.17
N ALA A 36 0.55 -11.20 8.40
CA ALA A 36 -0.74 -11.48 9.04
C ALA A 36 -0.88 -10.84 10.43
N LEU A 37 0.20 -10.82 11.23
CA LEU A 37 0.22 -10.21 12.57
C LEU A 37 0.14 -8.67 12.56
N ASN A 38 0.61 -8.03 11.49
CA ASN A 38 0.70 -6.57 11.40
C ASN A 38 -0.41 -5.94 10.54
N VAL A 39 -1.25 -6.76 9.92
CA VAL A 39 -2.41 -6.32 9.14
C VAL A 39 -3.62 -6.24 10.06
N ALA A 40 -4.37 -5.14 9.97
CA ALA A 40 -5.60 -4.95 10.73
C ALA A 40 -6.61 -6.08 10.45
N ASP A 41 -7.37 -6.49 11.46
CA ASP A 41 -8.29 -7.64 11.39
C ASP A 41 -9.29 -7.53 10.23
N ASN A 42 -9.77 -6.32 9.95
CA ASN A 42 -10.70 -6.05 8.85
C ASN A 42 -10.07 -6.21 7.46
N LEU A 43 -8.76 -6.36 7.33
CA LEU A 43 -8.06 -6.59 6.08
C LEU A 43 -7.58 -8.04 5.94
N GLN A 44 -7.62 -8.84 7.00
CA GLN A 44 -7.15 -10.23 6.98
C GLN A 44 -7.95 -11.10 6.01
N PHE A 45 -9.26 -10.83 5.84
CA PHE A 45 -10.09 -11.59 4.91
C PHE A 45 -9.66 -11.41 3.44
N HIS A 46 -8.99 -10.31 3.11
CA HIS A 46 -8.47 -10.09 1.76
C HIS A 46 -7.26 -10.97 1.44
N ILE A 47 -6.53 -11.39 2.46
CA ILE A 47 -5.23 -12.09 2.34
C ILE A 47 -5.28 -13.52 2.87
N SER A 48 -6.42 -13.98 3.38
CA SER A 48 -6.57 -15.30 4.02
C SER A 48 -6.35 -16.49 3.08
N ALA A 49 -6.49 -16.27 1.77
CA ALA A 49 -6.24 -17.30 0.75
C ALA A 49 -4.82 -17.26 0.19
N ALA A 50 -4.00 -16.28 0.59
CA ALA A 50 -2.63 -16.14 0.09
C ALA A 50 -1.72 -17.16 0.76
N THR A 51 -0.90 -17.80 -0.05
CA THR A 51 0.06 -18.82 0.36
C THR A 51 1.51 -18.33 0.29
N ALA A 52 1.72 -17.19 -0.37
CA ALA A 52 3.00 -16.51 -0.42
C ALA A 52 2.88 -15.03 0.01
N PRO A 53 3.86 -14.48 0.75
CA PRO A 53 4.00 -13.05 1.06
C PRO A 53 3.81 -12.14 -0.16
N LYS A 54 4.25 -12.58 -1.34
CA LYS A 54 4.10 -11.81 -2.58
C LYS A 54 2.64 -11.69 -3.02
N GLU A 55 1.87 -12.77 -2.95
CA GLU A 55 0.43 -12.75 -3.27
C GLU A 55 -0.31 -11.78 -2.34
N VAL A 56 0.08 -11.74 -1.07
CA VAL A 56 -0.47 -10.77 -0.10
C VAL A 56 -0.19 -9.34 -0.54
N TRP A 57 1.05 -9.06 -0.96
CA TRP A 57 1.43 -7.73 -1.40
C TRP A 57 0.74 -7.31 -2.70
N GLU A 58 0.71 -8.19 -3.70
CA GLU A 58 -0.03 -7.96 -4.95
C GLU A 58 -1.52 -7.68 -4.67
N LYS A 59 -2.09 -8.37 -3.67
CA LYS A 59 -3.46 -8.10 -3.24
C LYS A 59 -3.62 -6.70 -2.65
N PHE A 60 -2.71 -6.28 -1.77
CA PHE A 60 -2.73 -4.92 -1.23
C PHE A 60 -2.49 -3.86 -2.29
N GLU A 61 -1.58 -4.09 -3.23
CA GLU A 61 -1.37 -3.20 -4.38
C GLU A 61 -2.65 -3.09 -5.22
N SER A 62 -3.39 -4.19 -5.41
CA SER A 62 -4.66 -4.15 -6.14
C SER A 62 -5.75 -3.34 -5.43
N LEU A 63 -5.74 -3.33 -4.09
CA LEU A 63 -6.75 -2.65 -3.25
C LEU A 63 -6.40 -1.18 -3.00
N PHE A 64 -5.12 -0.88 -2.80
CA PHE A 64 -4.63 0.40 -2.30
C PHE A 64 -3.63 1.09 -3.23
N GLY A 65 -3.01 0.37 -4.16
CA GLY A 65 -2.05 0.92 -5.12
C GLY A 65 -2.70 1.62 -6.30
N LYS A 66 -4.02 1.47 -6.50
CA LYS A 66 -4.75 2.18 -7.55
C LYS A 66 -5.10 3.58 -7.09
N ILE A 67 -4.65 4.57 -7.84
CA ILE A 67 -5.14 5.94 -7.74
C ILE A 67 -6.62 5.93 -8.14
N ASN A 68 -7.49 6.38 -7.23
CA ASN A 68 -8.91 6.48 -7.50
C ASN A 68 -9.15 7.66 -8.45
N GLU A 69 -9.26 7.38 -9.75
CA GLU A 69 -9.48 8.40 -10.80
C GLU A 69 -10.71 9.28 -10.52
N PHE A 70 -11.77 8.68 -9.97
CA PHE A 70 -12.95 9.44 -9.56
C PHE A 70 -12.64 10.42 -8.43
N LYS A 71 -11.82 10.00 -7.45
CA LYS A 71 -11.35 10.88 -6.39
C LYS A 71 -10.47 12.01 -6.94
N LEU A 72 -9.63 11.75 -7.94
CA LEU A 72 -8.86 12.80 -8.61
C LEU A 72 -9.78 13.83 -9.29
N ILE A 73 -10.76 13.37 -10.05
CA ILE A 73 -11.76 14.24 -10.70
C ILE A 73 -12.52 15.06 -9.65
N GLN A 74 -12.92 14.44 -8.55
CA GLN A 74 -13.61 15.11 -7.46
C GLN A 74 -12.73 16.19 -6.80
N LEU A 75 -11.45 15.88 -6.53
CA LEU A 75 -10.49 16.83 -5.96
C LEU A 75 -10.19 17.99 -6.92
N ASP A 76 -10.10 17.72 -8.23
CA ASP A 76 -9.90 18.75 -9.25
C ASP A 76 -11.12 19.67 -9.34
N HIS A 77 -12.34 19.11 -9.30
CA HIS A 77 -13.55 19.90 -9.23
C HIS A 77 -13.62 20.73 -7.94
N GLU A 78 -13.30 20.14 -6.78
CA GLU A 78 -13.26 20.85 -5.49
C GLU A 78 -12.28 22.03 -5.55
N LEU A 79 -11.08 21.82 -6.11
CA LEU A 79 -10.07 22.85 -6.29
C LEU A 79 -10.53 23.99 -7.20
N ASN A 80 -11.19 23.66 -8.32
CA ASN A 80 -11.67 24.65 -9.29
C ASN A 80 -12.91 25.40 -8.79
N SER A 81 -13.71 24.79 -7.90
CA SER A 81 -14.88 25.41 -7.29
C SER A 81 -14.56 26.27 -6.06
N LEU A 82 -13.32 26.23 -5.59
CA LEU A 82 -12.88 26.86 -4.35
C LEU A 82 -12.83 28.38 -4.50
N SER A 83 -13.68 29.10 -3.78
CA SER A 83 -13.68 30.56 -3.77
C SER A 83 -13.11 31.11 -2.46
N PRO A 84 -12.20 32.11 -2.49
CA PRO A 84 -11.74 32.80 -1.28
C PRO A 84 -12.88 33.44 -0.47
N SER A 85 -14.03 33.73 -1.11
CA SER A 85 -15.23 34.27 -0.44
C SER A 85 -15.88 33.30 0.54
N ASP A 86 -15.62 31.99 0.39
CA ASP A 86 -16.27 30.94 1.17
C ASP A 86 -15.58 30.72 2.52
N PHE A 87 -14.49 31.45 2.78
CA PHE A 87 -13.63 31.27 3.95
C PHE A 87 -13.59 32.54 4.82
N PRO A 88 -13.57 32.39 6.16
CA PRO A 88 -13.43 33.50 7.10
C PRO A 88 -12.10 34.27 6.97
N SER A 89 -11.04 33.61 6.47
CA SER A 89 -9.70 34.17 6.36
C SER A 89 -8.94 33.62 5.15
N ILE A 90 -7.92 34.38 4.72
CA ILE A 90 -7.02 33.95 3.64
C ILE A 90 -6.17 32.75 4.10
N GLU A 91 -5.79 32.67 5.38
CA GLU A 91 -5.03 31.52 5.89
C GLU A 91 -5.81 30.21 5.78
N GLU A 92 -7.12 30.23 6.08
CA GLU A 92 -7.99 29.05 5.98
C GLU A 92 -8.17 28.60 4.53
N PHE A 93 -8.42 29.55 3.62
CA PHE A 93 -8.47 29.29 2.18
C PHE A 93 -7.16 28.65 1.68
N LEU A 94 -6.01 29.24 2.01
CA LEU A 94 -4.71 28.73 1.57
C LEU A 94 -4.38 27.37 2.19
N SER A 95 -4.86 27.10 3.41
CA SER A 95 -4.69 25.80 4.07
C SER A 95 -5.47 24.73 3.33
N LYS A 96 -6.75 24.98 3.02
CA LYS A 96 -7.61 24.06 2.26
C LYS A 96 -7.09 23.84 0.83
N PHE A 97 -6.63 24.91 0.16
CA PHE A 97 -6.01 24.82 -1.16
C PHE A 97 -4.75 23.94 -1.15
N LYS A 98 -3.86 24.12 -0.14
CA LYS A 98 -2.66 23.28 0.01
C LYS A 98 -3.00 21.83 0.30
N GLU A 99 -4.01 21.59 1.12
CA GLU A 99 -4.49 20.24 1.44
C GLU A 99 -4.93 19.49 0.18
N ILE A 100 -5.85 20.06 -0.60
CA ILE A 100 -6.35 19.43 -1.84
C ILE A 100 -5.19 19.22 -2.84
N ARG A 101 -4.32 20.22 -2.99
CA ARG A 101 -3.16 20.12 -3.88
C ARG A 101 -2.14 19.05 -3.44
N SER A 102 -2.05 18.76 -2.14
CA SER A 102 -1.20 17.68 -1.64
C SER A 102 -1.77 16.30 -2.00
N GLN A 103 -3.10 16.16 -1.96
CA GLN A 103 -3.80 14.92 -2.32
C GLN A 103 -3.81 14.65 -3.83
N LEU A 104 -3.71 15.68 -4.67
CA LEU A 104 -3.59 15.54 -6.13
C LEU A 104 -2.17 15.16 -6.62
N LYS A 105 -1.14 15.31 -5.78
CA LYS A 105 0.26 14.99 -6.13
C LYS A 105 0.68 13.56 -5.73
N ALA A 106 -0.14 12.88 -4.95
CA ALA A 106 0.08 11.51 -4.46
C ALA A 106 -0.49 10.50 -5.46
#